data_AF-A0A949IMZ6-F1
#
_entry.id   AF-A0A949IMZ6-F1
#
_cell.length_a   1.000
_cell.length_b   1.000
_cell.length_c   1.000
_cell.angle_alpha   90.00
_cell.angle_beta   90.00
_cell.angle_gamma   90.00
#
_symmetry.space_group_name_H-M   'P 1'
#
loop_
_entity.id
_entity.type
_entity.pdbx_description
1 polymer ?
#
loop_
_entity_poly.entity_id
_entity_poly.type
_entity_poly.pdbx_seq_one_letter_code
_entity_poly.pdbx_strand_id
1 'polypeptide(L)'
;MRRADRLFYRILCTASATVALIAPLASPEPTLALPPPTPILPSNLDITHAAEAKLIATVEANSQVKVKIYRHKVAATKNQQEAWTYVTEGLAPLGQEEIVLTVLKRANDDDQDYPQLPIKLFDSISQLARQHKTVSAGGYTEFRTSGFLGIQFKGLLYAPVPTMLGVPLPSKCVAMVPITAEEMDVYQTAGASRLMARLGRQADFFPCPTWCDRDRQSAFSDAEIAEMTEDPVFRSAKAQTYSLTATQQNQSLSLRLTEKSAALLLELLKELPEDSALRLALGVDPRADALLVWESKANGNNSIIAPEGSKVKTISVTFLALLPGLPKNEILTGNDGCAVMITKDDFARFRTALMEKSAFSLPMSDDSALKSLSIDWAI
;
A
#
# COMPACT_ATOMS: atom_id res chain seq x y z
N MET A 1 -15.73 5.59 23.46
CA MET A 1 -14.92 4.34 23.49
C MET A 1 -15.80 3.18 23.89
N ARG A 2 -15.94 2.20 22.99
CA ARG A 2 -16.61 0.93 23.28
C ARG A 2 -15.73 0.10 24.22
N ARG A 3 -16.31 -0.91 24.89
CA ARG A 3 -15.60 -1.82 25.79
C ARG A 3 -14.45 -2.56 25.09
N ALA A 4 -14.61 -2.87 23.80
CA ALA A 4 -13.61 -3.50 22.94
C ALA A 4 -12.36 -2.60 22.75
N ASP A 5 -12.55 -1.30 22.49
CA ASP A 5 -11.44 -0.35 22.36
C ASP A 5 -10.62 -0.34 23.65
N ARG A 6 -11.25 -0.21 24.83
CA ARG A 6 -10.53 -0.17 26.12
C ARG A 6 -9.72 -1.44 26.40
N LEU A 7 -10.16 -2.60 25.95
CA LEU A 7 -9.45 -3.87 26.11
C LEU A 7 -8.25 -3.95 25.16
N PHE A 8 -8.43 -3.53 23.90
CA PHE A 8 -7.36 -3.39 22.90
C PHE A 8 -6.21 -2.51 23.41
N TYR A 9 -6.54 -1.32 23.92
CA TYR A 9 -5.54 -0.36 24.44
C TYR A 9 -4.80 -0.91 25.67
N ARG A 10 -5.48 -1.65 26.58
CA ARG A 10 -4.83 -2.20 27.78
C ARG A 10 -3.83 -3.31 27.48
N ILE A 11 -4.15 -4.22 26.57
CA ILE A 11 -3.32 -5.38 26.26
C ILE A 11 -2.06 -4.98 25.49
N LEU A 12 -2.19 -4.07 24.52
CA LEU A 12 -1.04 -3.56 23.77
C LEU A 12 -0.07 -2.75 24.64
N CYS A 13 -0.56 -2.09 25.70
CA CYS A 13 0.31 -1.38 26.64
C CYS A 13 1.14 -2.34 27.52
N THR A 14 0.67 -3.56 27.78
CA THR A 14 1.38 -4.54 28.64
C THR A 14 2.36 -5.43 27.89
N ALA A 15 2.19 -5.60 26.57
CA ALA A 15 3.03 -6.47 25.73
C ALA A 15 4.27 -5.77 25.11
N SER A 16 4.75 -4.69 25.73
CA SER A 16 5.73 -3.79 25.11
C SER A 16 7.17 -4.30 25.25
N ALA A 17 7.75 -4.75 24.14
CA ALA A 17 9.19 -4.78 23.92
C ALA A 17 9.50 -3.92 22.68
N THR A 18 10.24 -2.83 22.86
CA THR A 18 10.60 -1.94 21.75
C THR A 18 11.84 -2.51 21.06
N VAL A 19 11.64 -3.18 19.92
CA VAL A 19 12.72 -3.53 18.99
C VAL A 19 12.33 -3.01 17.61
N ALA A 20 13.11 -2.05 17.09
CA ALA A 20 13.00 -1.62 15.70
C ALA A 20 13.81 -2.59 14.83
N LEU A 21 13.13 -3.58 14.25
CA LEU A 21 13.72 -4.43 13.22
C LEU A 21 13.70 -3.68 11.88
N ILE A 22 14.84 -3.10 11.52
CA ILE A 22 15.12 -2.67 10.15
C ILE A 22 15.71 -3.89 9.46
N ALA A 23 14.86 -4.80 8.97
CA ALA A 23 15.33 -5.80 8.03
C ALA A 23 15.82 -5.05 6.77
N PRO A 24 17.05 -5.25 6.29
CA PRO A 24 17.46 -4.71 5.00
C PRO A 24 16.53 -5.32 3.95
N LEU A 25 15.76 -4.47 3.28
CA LEU A 25 15.01 -4.85 2.08
C LEU A 25 16.03 -5.24 1.02
N ALA A 26 16.39 -6.52 0.96
CA ALA A 26 16.83 -7.11 -0.29
C ALA A 26 15.65 -6.97 -1.25
N SER A 27 15.83 -6.13 -2.26
CA SER A 27 14.87 -5.92 -3.34
C SER A 27 14.33 -7.26 -3.87
N PRO A 28 13.02 -7.35 -4.14
CA PRO A 28 12.46 -8.59 -4.64
C PRO A 28 12.98 -8.89 -6.06
N GLU A 29 13.54 -10.09 -6.28
CA GLU A 29 13.58 -10.67 -7.63
C GLU A 29 12.17 -10.76 -8.23
N PRO A 30 12.03 -10.64 -9.56
CA PRO A 30 10.76 -10.41 -10.23
C PRO A 30 9.91 -11.69 -10.28
N THR A 31 9.10 -11.92 -9.24
CA THR A 31 8.07 -12.96 -9.28
C THR A 31 7.01 -12.61 -10.34
N LEU A 32 6.45 -13.64 -10.99
CA LEU A 32 5.25 -13.52 -11.82
C LEU A 32 4.06 -13.17 -10.92
N ALA A 33 3.85 -11.87 -10.68
CA ALA A 33 2.61 -11.39 -10.09
C ALA A 33 1.47 -11.67 -11.08
N LEU A 34 0.42 -12.34 -10.63
CA LEU A 34 -0.87 -12.28 -11.31
C LEU A 34 -1.26 -10.80 -11.44
N PRO A 35 -1.85 -10.37 -12.57
CA PRO A 35 -2.27 -8.99 -12.73
C PRO A 35 -3.20 -8.60 -11.57
N PRO A 36 -3.08 -7.38 -11.02
CA PRO A 36 -4.08 -6.88 -10.08
C PRO A 36 -5.45 -6.97 -10.75
N PRO A 37 -6.53 -7.31 -10.04
CA PRO A 37 -7.84 -7.25 -10.62
C PRO A 37 -8.09 -5.82 -11.09
N THR A 38 -8.52 -5.75 -12.33
CA THR A 38 -8.93 -4.54 -13.01
C THR A 38 -9.94 -3.84 -12.10
N PRO A 39 -9.69 -2.58 -11.69
CA PRO A 39 -10.76 -1.74 -11.21
C PRO A 39 -11.82 -1.76 -12.31
N ILE A 40 -13.01 -2.26 -12.00
CA ILE A 40 -14.13 -2.18 -12.93
C ILE A 40 -14.37 -0.67 -13.11
N LEU A 41 -14.03 -0.16 -14.30
CA LEU A 41 -14.46 1.17 -14.73
C LEU A 41 -15.98 1.25 -14.51
N PRO A 42 -16.49 2.34 -13.92
CA PRO A 42 -17.92 2.46 -13.69
C PRO A 42 -18.68 2.19 -15.00
N SER A 43 -19.66 1.30 -14.93
CA SER A 43 -20.43 0.77 -16.06
C SER A 43 -21.25 1.82 -16.82
N ASN A 44 -21.19 3.08 -16.38
CA ASN A 44 -21.85 4.24 -16.99
C ASN A 44 -20.88 5.24 -17.62
N LEU A 45 -19.57 4.93 -17.72
CA LEU A 45 -18.70 5.69 -18.61
C LEU A 45 -19.12 5.35 -20.04
N ASP A 46 -19.74 6.32 -20.70
CA ASP A 46 -20.06 6.29 -22.12
C ASP A 46 -18.75 6.08 -22.90
N ILE A 47 -18.40 4.81 -23.16
CA ILE A 47 -17.13 4.38 -23.79
C ILE A 47 -17.07 4.85 -25.26
N THR A 48 -18.16 5.41 -25.77
CA THR A 48 -18.30 5.90 -27.14
C THR A 48 -17.50 7.18 -27.42
N HIS A 49 -16.99 7.88 -26.40
CA HIS A 49 -16.20 9.11 -26.55
C HIS A 49 -14.97 9.23 -25.63
N ALA A 50 -14.35 8.11 -25.24
CA ALA A 50 -13.05 8.18 -24.60
C ALA A 50 -11.98 8.59 -25.62
N ALA A 51 -11.50 9.83 -25.54
CA ALA A 51 -10.39 10.30 -26.37
C ALA A 51 -9.15 9.42 -26.13
N GLU A 52 -8.63 8.80 -27.19
CA GLU A 52 -7.43 7.96 -27.16
C GLU A 52 -6.23 8.76 -26.62
N ALA A 53 -5.35 8.11 -25.86
CA ALA A 53 -4.13 8.75 -25.41
C ALA A 53 -3.22 9.07 -26.60
N LYS A 54 -2.69 10.28 -26.64
CA LYS A 54 -1.79 10.75 -27.70
C LYS A 54 -0.36 10.67 -27.21
N LEU A 55 0.49 9.88 -27.87
CA LEU A 55 1.94 9.95 -27.67
C LEU A 55 2.43 11.33 -28.15
N ILE A 56 2.98 12.14 -27.25
CA ILE A 56 3.46 13.49 -27.55
C ILE A 56 4.98 13.60 -27.61
N ALA A 57 5.71 12.69 -26.94
CA ALA A 57 7.16 12.64 -26.98
C ALA A 57 7.69 11.23 -26.67
N THR A 58 8.88 10.93 -27.20
CA THR A 58 9.74 9.84 -26.74
C THR A 58 11.11 10.43 -26.47
N VAL A 59 11.56 10.35 -25.23
CA VAL A 59 12.80 10.99 -24.76
C VAL A 59 13.71 9.93 -24.17
N GLU A 60 15.02 10.04 -24.40
CA GLU A 60 16.00 9.20 -23.73
C GLU A 60 16.32 9.78 -22.35
N ALA A 61 16.09 9.00 -21.30
CA ALA A 61 16.59 9.34 -19.96
C ALA A 61 18.11 9.08 -19.89
N ASN A 62 18.56 7.99 -20.52
CA ASN A 62 19.95 7.67 -20.80
C ASN A 62 20.03 6.65 -21.95
N SER A 63 21.21 6.09 -22.21
CA SER A 63 21.44 5.13 -23.31
C SER A 63 20.67 3.80 -23.21
N GLN A 64 20.08 3.48 -22.05
CA GLN A 64 19.34 2.23 -21.82
C GLN A 64 17.85 2.47 -21.56
N VAL A 65 17.47 3.63 -21.04
CA VAL A 65 16.10 3.92 -20.63
C VAL A 65 15.48 5.00 -21.51
N LYS A 66 14.36 4.65 -22.13
CA LYS A 66 13.50 5.58 -22.88
C LYS A 66 12.25 5.89 -22.08
N VAL A 67 11.68 7.04 -22.34
CA VAL A 67 10.46 7.54 -21.68
C VAL A 67 9.48 7.95 -22.76
N LYS A 68 8.34 7.25 -22.82
CA LYS A 68 7.21 7.62 -23.67
C LYS A 68 6.27 8.50 -22.87
N ILE A 69 5.88 9.63 -23.44
CA ILE A 69 5.02 10.62 -22.76
C ILE A 69 3.72 10.72 -23.53
N TYR A 70 2.63 10.37 -22.84
CA TYR A 70 1.28 10.37 -23.39
C TYR A 70 0.47 11.51 -22.79
N ARG A 71 -0.28 12.23 -23.62
CA ARG A 71 -1.37 13.10 -23.19
C ARG A 71 -2.67 12.31 -23.23
N HIS A 72 -3.43 12.34 -22.14
CA HIS A 72 -4.76 11.75 -22.10
C HIS A 72 -5.62 12.39 -21.00
N LYS A 73 -6.89 12.02 -20.95
CA LYS A 73 -7.77 12.34 -19.83
C LYS A 73 -7.73 11.24 -18.78
N VAL A 74 -7.70 11.63 -17.51
CA VAL A 74 -7.76 10.67 -16.40
C VAL A 74 -9.23 10.48 -16.02
N ALA A 75 -9.84 9.40 -16.51
CA ALA A 75 -11.27 9.10 -16.33
C ALA A 75 -11.71 9.08 -14.86
N ALA A 76 -10.79 8.72 -13.96
CA ALA A 76 -11.01 8.63 -12.53
C ALA A 76 -11.12 9.98 -11.79
N THR A 77 -10.80 11.10 -12.45
CA THR A 77 -10.92 12.43 -11.85
C THR A 77 -12.31 13.01 -12.10
N LYS A 78 -12.84 13.81 -11.15
CA LYS A 78 -14.20 14.39 -11.19
C LYS A 78 -14.54 15.11 -12.51
N ASN A 79 -13.54 15.66 -13.20
CA ASN A 79 -13.71 16.40 -14.46
C ASN A 79 -12.94 15.80 -15.64
N GLN A 80 -12.50 14.54 -15.54
CA GLN A 80 -11.64 13.90 -16.55
C GLN A 80 -10.45 14.80 -16.96
N GLN A 81 -9.75 15.33 -15.96
CA GLN A 81 -8.67 16.28 -16.12
C GLN A 81 -7.59 15.71 -17.03
N GLU A 82 -7.03 16.59 -17.87
CA GLU A 82 -5.92 16.19 -18.74
C GLU A 82 -4.67 15.93 -17.92
N ALA A 83 -3.85 14.99 -18.39
CA ALA A 83 -2.61 14.62 -17.75
C ALA A 83 -1.54 14.23 -18.78
N TRP A 84 -0.30 14.31 -18.34
CA TRP A 84 0.81 13.62 -18.97
C TRP A 84 1.13 12.35 -18.21
N THR A 85 1.23 11.23 -18.92
CA THR A 85 1.68 9.96 -18.37
C THR A 85 3.01 9.57 -19.00
N TYR A 86 4.03 9.47 -18.15
CA TYR A 86 5.36 8.99 -18.46
C TYR A 86 5.38 7.48 -18.27
N VAL A 87 5.83 6.75 -19.29
CA VAL A 87 6.00 5.30 -19.26
C VAL A 87 7.45 5.00 -19.62
N THR A 88 8.19 4.37 -18.73
CA THR A 88 9.57 3.96 -19.01
C THR A 88 9.61 2.68 -19.85
N GLU A 89 10.68 2.56 -20.64
CA GLU A 89 11.07 1.32 -21.31
C GLU A 89 12.59 1.15 -21.16
N GLY A 90 13.01 -0.01 -20.64
CA GLY A 90 14.42 -0.38 -20.49
C GLY A 90 14.89 -0.52 -19.04
N LEU A 91 14.01 -0.34 -18.04
CA LEU A 91 14.33 -0.64 -16.65
C LEU A 91 14.26 -2.15 -16.36
N ALA A 92 13.37 -2.89 -17.04
CA ALA A 92 13.16 -4.31 -16.79
C ALA A 92 14.44 -5.17 -16.92
N PRO A 93 15.31 -4.99 -17.95
CA PRO A 93 16.58 -5.70 -18.04
C PRO A 93 17.56 -5.41 -16.88
N LEU A 94 17.36 -4.33 -16.13
CA LEU A 94 18.16 -3.96 -14.96
C LEU A 94 17.58 -4.53 -13.64
N GLY A 95 16.54 -5.37 -13.73
CA GLY A 95 15.85 -5.93 -12.56
C GLY A 95 14.85 -4.98 -11.89
N GLN A 96 14.59 -3.82 -12.49
CA GLN A 96 13.64 -2.82 -12.00
C GLN A 96 12.36 -2.88 -12.84
N GLU A 97 11.19 -2.98 -12.20
CA GLU A 97 9.92 -2.86 -12.91
C GLU A 97 9.83 -1.51 -13.64
N GLU A 98 9.19 -1.48 -14.81
CA GLU A 98 8.97 -0.21 -15.51
C GLU A 98 8.12 0.72 -14.65
N ILE A 99 8.34 2.03 -14.76
CA ILE A 99 7.71 3.02 -13.91
C ILE A 99 6.74 3.86 -14.73
N VAL A 100 5.56 4.06 -14.16
CA VAL A 100 4.51 4.92 -14.70
C VAL A 100 4.34 6.10 -13.76
N LEU A 101 4.34 7.31 -14.30
CA LEU A 101 4.02 8.53 -13.55
C LEU A 101 2.97 9.29 -14.33
N THR A 102 1.85 9.62 -13.70
CA THR A 102 0.85 10.51 -14.28
C THR A 102 0.87 11.85 -13.54
N VAL A 103 0.93 12.95 -14.28
CA VAL A 103 0.93 14.32 -13.74
C VAL A 103 -0.24 15.08 -14.35
N LEU A 104 -1.14 15.60 -13.52
CA LEU A 104 -2.26 16.39 -14.00
C LEU A 104 -1.77 17.73 -14.58
N LYS A 105 -2.34 18.08 -15.73
CA LYS A 105 -2.16 19.39 -16.36
C LYS A 105 -2.92 20.44 -15.55
N ARG A 106 -2.30 21.59 -15.35
CA ARG A 106 -2.96 22.82 -14.89
C ARG A 106 -3.66 23.49 -16.06
N ALA A 107 -4.58 24.42 -15.75
CA ALA A 107 -5.38 25.10 -16.77
C ALA A 107 -4.56 25.81 -17.86
N ASN A 108 -3.36 26.27 -17.53
CA ASN A 108 -2.48 27.01 -18.44
C ASN A 108 -1.33 26.17 -19.03
N ASP A 109 -1.35 24.84 -18.82
CA ASP A 109 -0.30 23.98 -19.37
C ASP A 109 -0.59 23.61 -20.83
N ASP A 110 0.36 23.91 -21.71
CA ASP A 110 0.36 23.42 -23.09
C ASP A 110 0.88 21.99 -23.17
N ASP A 111 0.67 21.31 -24.30
CA ASP A 111 1.09 19.90 -24.45
C ASP A 111 2.58 19.67 -24.26
N GLN A 112 3.41 20.68 -24.58
CA GLN A 112 4.87 20.60 -24.50
C GLN A 112 5.42 20.99 -23.12
N ASP A 113 4.57 21.43 -22.19
CA ASP A 113 4.97 21.90 -20.85
C ASP A 113 5.14 20.76 -19.83
N TYR A 114 5.27 19.52 -20.32
CA TYR A 114 5.42 18.36 -19.45
C TYR A 114 6.73 18.51 -18.61
N PRO A 115 6.66 18.29 -17.28
CA PRO A 115 7.84 18.43 -16.42
C PRO A 115 9.02 17.56 -16.86
N GLN A 116 10.22 18.14 -16.95
CA GLN A 116 11.44 17.39 -17.32
C GLN A 116 12.06 16.62 -16.14
N LEU A 117 11.70 16.97 -14.91
CA LEU A 117 12.29 16.39 -13.70
C LEU A 117 12.11 14.85 -13.60
N PRO A 118 10.94 14.26 -13.93
CA PRO A 118 10.79 12.80 -13.97
C PRO A 118 11.80 12.10 -14.87
N ILE A 119 12.14 12.66 -16.03
CA ILE A 119 13.08 12.06 -16.98
C ILE A 119 14.47 11.91 -16.34
N LYS A 120 14.93 12.96 -15.62
CA LYS A 120 16.19 12.93 -14.87
C LYS A 120 16.17 11.94 -13.70
N LEU A 121 15.01 11.79 -13.07
CA LEU A 121 14.85 10.81 -11.99
C LEU A 121 14.96 9.38 -12.51
N PHE A 122 14.40 9.08 -13.69
CA PHE A 122 14.50 7.73 -14.27
C PHE A 122 15.94 7.32 -14.59
N ASP A 123 16.81 8.27 -14.96
CA ASP A 123 18.25 8.00 -15.05
C ASP A 123 18.83 7.58 -13.69
N SER A 124 18.58 8.36 -12.64
CA SER A 124 18.99 8.02 -11.26
C SER A 124 18.49 6.64 -10.81
N ILE A 125 17.22 6.32 -11.09
CA ILE A 125 16.63 5.01 -10.76
C ILE A 125 17.35 3.89 -11.51
N SER A 126 17.66 4.08 -12.79
CA SER A 126 18.40 3.07 -13.57
C SER A 126 19.80 2.81 -13.01
N GLN A 127 20.47 3.84 -12.50
CA GLN A 127 21.79 3.70 -11.86
C GLN A 127 21.70 2.95 -10.54
N LEU A 128 20.64 3.15 -9.76
CA LEU A 128 20.36 2.39 -8.53
C LEU A 128 19.98 0.94 -8.82
N ALA A 129 19.19 0.70 -9.87
CA ALA A 129 18.81 -0.64 -10.30
C ALA A 129 20.04 -1.50 -10.64
N ARG A 130 21.06 -0.92 -11.31
CA ARG A 130 22.35 -1.59 -11.56
C ARG A 130 23.12 -1.98 -10.28
N GLN A 131 22.82 -1.34 -9.15
CA GLN A 131 23.36 -1.68 -7.84
C GLN A 131 22.43 -2.61 -7.04
N HIS A 132 21.45 -3.23 -7.71
CA HIS A 132 20.40 -4.05 -7.08
C HIS A 132 19.56 -3.31 -6.04
N LYS A 133 19.51 -1.97 -6.13
CA LYS A 133 18.63 -1.11 -5.33
C LYS A 133 17.41 -0.76 -6.17
N THR A 134 16.41 -1.64 -6.13
CA THR A 134 15.19 -1.49 -6.92
C THR A 134 14.00 -1.13 -6.03
N VAL A 135 12.96 -0.60 -6.65
CA VAL A 135 11.69 -0.23 -6.03
C VAL A 135 10.56 -1.05 -6.62
N SER A 136 9.59 -1.40 -5.77
CA SER A 136 8.39 -2.16 -6.14
C SER A 136 7.17 -1.55 -5.44
N ALA A 137 5.97 -2.02 -5.78
CA ALA A 137 4.77 -1.62 -5.08
C ALA A 137 4.92 -1.77 -3.55
N GLY A 138 4.47 -0.76 -2.81
CA GLY A 138 4.64 -0.64 -1.36
C GLY A 138 5.97 -0.05 -0.92
N GLY A 139 6.93 0.16 -1.82
CA GLY A 139 8.19 0.82 -1.54
C GLY A 139 8.10 2.35 -1.58
N TYR A 140 9.21 3.02 -1.29
CA TYR A 140 9.29 4.49 -1.31
C TYR A 140 10.66 5.01 -1.76
N THR A 141 10.70 6.29 -2.10
CA THR A 141 11.94 7.06 -2.31
C THR A 141 11.82 8.39 -1.55
N GLU A 142 12.90 8.82 -0.92
CA GLU A 142 12.94 10.07 -0.14
C GLU A 142 13.93 11.06 -0.76
N PHE A 143 13.53 12.34 -0.82
CA PHE A 143 14.35 13.43 -1.31
C PHE A 143 14.80 14.32 -0.14
N ARG A 144 16.12 14.47 0.04
CA ARG A 144 16.69 15.14 1.22
C ARG A 144 16.55 16.66 1.24
N THR A 145 16.53 17.33 0.09
CA THR A 145 16.60 18.81 0.03
C THR A 145 15.71 19.43 -1.04
N SER A 146 15.59 18.82 -2.22
CA SER A 146 14.73 19.29 -3.30
C SER A 146 13.34 18.65 -3.26
N GLY A 147 12.29 19.42 -3.58
CA GLY A 147 10.97 18.84 -3.85
C GLY A 147 10.90 18.18 -5.24
N PHE A 148 9.86 17.38 -5.49
CA PHE A 148 9.63 16.70 -6.77
C PHE A 148 8.26 17.06 -7.35
N LEU A 149 8.23 17.73 -8.52
CA LEU A 149 7.00 18.28 -9.14
C LEU A 149 6.26 19.36 -8.32
N GLY A 150 6.82 19.71 -7.17
CA GLY A 150 6.35 20.74 -6.25
C GLY A 150 7.28 20.75 -5.04
N ILE A 151 7.41 21.90 -4.37
CA ILE A 151 8.31 22.03 -3.19
C ILE A 151 7.86 21.17 -2.01
N GLN A 152 6.56 20.86 -1.95
CA GLN A 152 5.92 20.10 -0.88
C GLN A 152 6.17 18.60 -0.96
N PHE A 153 6.40 18.05 -2.16
CA PHE A 153 6.61 16.62 -2.33
C PHE A 153 8.05 16.26 -1.99
N LYS A 154 8.23 15.58 -0.85
CA LYS A 154 9.54 15.17 -0.31
C LYS A 154 9.86 13.70 -0.57
N GLY A 155 8.95 12.97 -1.20
CA GLY A 155 9.23 11.60 -1.60
C GLY A 155 8.27 11.05 -2.64
N LEU A 156 8.40 9.76 -2.85
CA LEU A 156 7.60 8.96 -3.76
C LEU A 156 7.12 7.71 -3.03
N LEU A 157 5.86 7.36 -3.22
CA LEU A 157 5.29 6.06 -2.94
C LEU A 157 5.18 5.28 -4.26
N TYR A 158 5.50 4.00 -4.25
CA TYR A 158 5.27 3.12 -5.39
C TYR A 158 4.01 2.29 -5.17
N ALA A 159 3.08 2.32 -6.11
CA ALA A 159 1.78 1.65 -6.02
C ALA A 159 1.53 0.73 -7.23
N PRO A 160 0.61 -0.24 -7.15
CA PRO A 160 0.14 -0.98 -8.32
C PRO A 160 -0.47 -0.02 -9.36
N VAL A 161 -0.21 -0.26 -10.64
CA VAL A 161 -0.78 0.54 -11.74
C VAL A 161 -2.17 0.02 -12.11
N PRO A 162 -3.25 0.82 -12.01
CA PRO A 162 -4.54 0.44 -12.54
C PRO A 162 -4.51 0.49 -14.08
N THR A 163 -5.45 -0.19 -14.73
CA THR A 163 -5.59 -0.05 -16.19
C THR A 163 -5.83 1.41 -16.56
N MET A 164 -5.03 1.92 -17.49
CA MET A 164 -5.13 3.27 -18.01
C MET A 164 -5.70 3.26 -19.42
N LEU A 165 -6.83 3.93 -19.60
CA LEU A 165 -7.51 3.97 -20.89
C LEU A 165 -6.64 4.71 -21.93
N GLY A 166 -6.32 4.01 -23.02
CA GLY A 166 -5.56 4.55 -24.15
C GLY A 166 -4.05 4.59 -23.97
N VAL A 167 -3.51 4.42 -22.76
CA VAL A 167 -2.05 4.42 -22.50
C VAL A 167 -1.51 2.99 -22.56
N PRO A 168 -0.60 2.66 -23.49
CA PRO A 168 0.07 1.37 -23.51
C PRO A 168 0.94 1.19 -22.27
N LEU A 169 0.61 0.20 -21.43
CA LEU A 169 1.36 -0.12 -20.22
C LEU A 169 2.26 -1.36 -20.44
N PRO A 170 3.49 -1.37 -19.91
CA PRO A 170 4.32 -2.57 -19.86
C PRO A 170 3.66 -3.68 -19.03
N SER A 171 4.02 -4.93 -19.32
CA SER A 171 3.44 -6.10 -18.64
C SER A 171 3.73 -6.15 -17.13
N LYS A 172 4.84 -5.57 -16.69
CA LYS A 172 5.19 -5.36 -15.28
C LYS A 172 5.59 -3.90 -15.08
N CYS A 173 4.80 -3.17 -14.31
CA CYS A 173 5.07 -1.79 -13.99
C CYS A 173 4.48 -1.35 -12.65
N VAL A 174 5.06 -0.30 -12.09
CA VAL A 174 4.63 0.34 -10.84
C VAL A 174 4.34 1.82 -11.05
N ALA A 175 3.30 2.32 -10.38
CA ALA A 175 2.93 3.72 -10.39
C ALA A 175 3.79 4.46 -9.38
N MET A 176 4.35 5.59 -9.79
CA MET A 176 5.09 6.51 -8.93
C MET A 176 4.15 7.64 -8.50
N VAL A 177 3.89 7.75 -7.20
CA VAL A 177 2.99 8.73 -6.59
C VAL A 177 3.80 9.67 -5.71
N PRO A 178 3.96 10.96 -6.08
CA PRO A 178 4.62 11.94 -5.22
C PRO A 178 3.87 12.13 -3.89
N ILE A 179 4.63 12.17 -2.80
CA ILE A 179 4.11 12.29 -1.43
C ILE A 179 4.81 13.42 -0.65
N THR A 180 4.08 14.05 0.26
CA THR A 180 4.58 15.15 1.11
C THR A 180 5.46 14.63 2.25
N ALA A 181 6.01 15.54 3.06
CA ALA A 181 6.78 15.15 4.25
C ALA A 181 5.89 14.45 5.29
N GLU A 182 4.71 15.00 5.56
CA GLU A 182 3.73 14.46 6.49
C GLU A 182 3.28 13.05 6.07
N GLU A 183 3.06 12.85 4.77
CA GLU A 183 2.73 11.55 4.20
C GLU A 183 3.89 10.55 4.31
N MET A 184 5.14 11.02 4.20
CA MET A 184 6.32 10.20 4.44
C MET A 184 6.37 9.74 5.90
N ASP A 185 6.09 10.62 6.86
CA ASP A 185 6.05 10.26 8.29
C ASP A 185 4.99 9.19 8.56
N VAL A 186 3.83 9.28 7.88
CA VAL A 186 2.81 8.25 7.94
C VAL A 186 3.28 6.94 7.30
N TYR A 187 3.92 6.97 6.13
CA TYR A 187 4.46 5.76 5.52
C TYR A 187 5.46 5.08 6.46
N GLN A 188 6.39 5.84 7.02
CA GLN A 188 7.41 5.31 7.91
C GLN A 188 6.79 4.75 9.19
N THR A 189 5.74 5.38 9.72
CA THR A 189 5.07 4.97 10.95
C THR A 189 4.11 3.80 10.73
N ALA A 190 3.19 3.92 9.78
CA ALA A 190 2.05 3.02 9.57
C ALA A 190 2.19 2.08 8.36
N GLY A 191 2.96 2.47 7.35
CA GLY A 191 3.16 1.70 6.13
C GLY A 191 2.34 2.19 4.94
N ALA A 192 2.64 1.63 3.77
CA ALA A 192 2.10 2.06 2.48
C ALA A 192 0.57 2.05 2.43
N SER A 193 -0.08 0.98 2.87
CA SER A 193 -1.53 0.82 2.67
C SER A 193 -2.36 1.85 3.43
N ARG A 194 -1.93 2.31 4.60
CA ARG A 194 -2.61 3.41 5.31
C ARG A 194 -2.52 4.71 4.53
N LEU A 195 -1.32 5.03 4.04
CA LEU A 195 -1.10 6.21 3.20
C LEU A 195 -1.93 6.13 1.91
N MET A 196 -1.90 4.99 1.23
CA MET A 196 -2.70 4.70 0.04
C MET A 196 -4.19 4.93 0.31
N ALA A 197 -4.73 4.35 1.40
CA ALA A 197 -6.13 4.50 1.77
C ALA A 197 -6.53 5.96 1.97
N ARG A 198 -5.65 6.76 2.57
CA ARG A 198 -5.91 8.19 2.83
C ARG A 198 -5.79 9.07 1.59
N LEU A 199 -4.82 8.80 0.73
CA LEU A 199 -4.74 9.42 -0.59
C LEU A 199 -5.96 9.06 -1.44
N GLY A 200 -6.38 7.78 -1.40
CA GLY A 200 -7.59 7.31 -2.07
C GLY A 200 -8.84 8.01 -1.57
N ARG A 201 -8.96 8.19 -0.25
CA ARG A 201 -10.06 8.95 0.36
C ARG A 201 -10.07 10.42 -0.06
N GLN A 202 -8.91 11.08 -0.07
CA GLN A 202 -8.78 12.48 -0.49
C GLN A 202 -9.17 12.68 -1.96
N ALA A 203 -8.83 11.71 -2.82
CA ALA A 203 -9.07 11.77 -4.26
C ALA A 203 -10.39 11.10 -4.71
N ASP A 204 -11.19 10.56 -3.79
CA ASP A 204 -12.36 9.71 -4.09
C ASP A 204 -12.03 8.56 -5.08
N PHE A 205 -10.89 7.89 -4.89
CA PHE A 205 -10.39 6.85 -5.78
C PHE A 205 -9.84 5.62 -5.05
N PHE A 206 -10.11 4.43 -5.58
CA PHE A 206 -9.68 3.16 -5.00
C PHE A 206 -8.52 2.50 -5.77
N PRO A 207 -7.50 1.93 -5.09
CA PRO A 207 -7.22 2.06 -3.65
C PRO A 207 -6.45 3.35 -3.32
N CYS A 208 -5.74 3.93 -4.29
CA CYS A 208 -5.08 5.23 -4.18
C CYS A 208 -4.92 5.88 -5.56
N PRO A 209 -4.93 7.23 -5.67
CA PRO A 209 -4.70 7.89 -6.95
C PRO A 209 -3.31 7.54 -7.48
N THR A 210 -3.24 7.19 -8.77
CA THR A 210 -1.96 6.96 -9.48
C THR A 210 -1.56 8.17 -10.34
N TRP A 211 -2.09 9.34 -10.00
CA TRP A 211 -1.75 10.61 -10.62
C TRP A 211 -1.31 11.63 -9.57
N CYS A 212 -0.47 12.56 -9.98
CA CYS A 212 -0.02 13.70 -9.20
C CYS A 212 -0.84 14.93 -9.61
N ASP A 213 -1.70 15.39 -8.71
CA ASP A 213 -2.12 16.80 -8.68
C ASP A 213 -1.02 17.60 -7.99
N ARG A 214 -0.37 18.51 -8.73
CA ARG A 214 0.76 19.30 -8.21
C ARG A 214 0.34 20.35 -7.17
N ASP A 215 -0.95 20.64 -7.07
CA ASP A 215 -1.49 21.67 -6.18
C ASP A 215 -2.18 21.06 -4.95
N ARG A 216 -2.23 19.72 -4.85
CA ARG A 216 -2.80 19.02 -3.70
C ARG A 216 -2.00 19.31 -2.42
N GLN A 217 -2.74 19.34 -1.33
CA GLN A 217 -2.19 19.34 0.03
C GLN A 217 -2.00 17.91 0.52
N SER A 218 -1.25 17.76 1.62
CA SER A 218 -1.11 16.48 2.32
C SER A 218 -2.49 15.88 2.68
N ALA A 219 -2.60 14.55 2.63
CA ALA A 219 -3.77 13.82 3.13
C ALA A 219 -3.81 13.71 4.68
N PHE A 220 -2.79 14.24 5.35
CA PHE A 220 -2.62 14.26 6.81
C PHE A 220 -2.17 15.63 7.31
N SER A 221 -2.70 16.00 8.47
CA SER A 221 -2.18 17.11 9.27
C SER A 221 -1.26 16.62 10.39
N ASP A 222 -0.43 17.52 10.93
CA ASP A 222 0.44 17.23 12.08
C ASP A 222 -0.33 16.70 13.30
N ALA A 223 -1.52 17.25 13.55
CA ALA A 223 -2.38 16.81 14.65
C ALA A 223 -2.87 15.36 14.47
N GLU A 224 -3.20 14.98 13.23
CA GLU A 224 -3.58 13.61 12.91
C GLU A 224 -2.40 12.65 13.05
N ILE A 225 -1.20 13.06 12.63
CA ILE A 225 0.02 12.25 12.80
C ILE A 225 0.33 12.05 14.29
N ALA A 226 0.26 13.10 15.09
CA ALA A 226 0.44 13.02 16.53
C ALA A 226 -0.57 12.04 17.15
N GLU A 227 -1.86 12.20 16.87
CA GLU A 227 -2.90 11.28 17.37
C GLU A 227 -2.66 9.83 16.93
N MET A 228 -2.28 9.62 15.66
CA MET A 228 -1.99 8.29 15.12
C MET A 228 -0.86 7.62 15.91
N THR A 229 0.23 8.34 16.18
CA THR A 229 1.42 7.81 16.87
C THR A 229 1.18 7.48 18.34
N GLU A 230 0.15 8.06 18.95
CA GLU A 230 -0.25 7.75 20.33
C GLU A 230 -0.91 6.38 20.49
N ASP A 231 -1.41 5.77 19.40
CA ASP A 231 -2.06 4.47 19.47
C ASP A 231 -1.05 3.38 19.91
N PRO A 232 -1.32 2.61 20.99
CA PRO A 232 -0.40 1.59 21.49
C PRO A 232 0.00 0.54 20.48
N VAL A 233 -0.77 0.33 19.41
CA VAL A 233 -0.37 -0.60 18.34
C VAL A 233 0.96 -0.19 17.71
N PHE A 234 1.31 1.10 17.75
CA PHE A 234 2.59 1.63 17.28
C PHE A 234 3.76 1.42 18.24
N ARG A 235 3.53 0.95 19.46
CA ARG A 235 4.59 0.62 20.44
C ARG A 235 5.17 -0.78 20.25
N SER A 236 4.49 -1.64 19.49
CA SER A 236 4.96 -2.98 19.16
C SER A 236 6.08 -2.95 18.12
N ALA A 237 6.86 -4.04 18.06
CA ALA A 237 7.81 -4.23 16.97
C ALA A 237 7.08 -4.14 15.63
N LYS A 238 7.68 -3.48 14.63
CA LYS A 238 7.06 -3.22 13.34
C LYS A 238 7.87 -3.87 12.22
N ALA A 239 7.18 -4.53 11.30
CA ALA A 239 7.74 -4.94 10.03
C ALA A 239 6.96 -4.32 8.86
N GLN A 240 7.70 -3.80 7.87
CA GLN A 240 7.12 -3.37 6.59
C GLN A 240 6.97 -4.59 5.69
N THR A 241 5.73 -4.99 5.44
CA THR A 241 5.39 -6.31 4.88
C THR A 241 4.33 -6.17 3.80
N TYR A 242 4.54 -5.29 2.81
CA TYR A 242 3.55 -5.00 1.77
C TYR A 242 3.18 -6.24 0.93
N SER A 243 4.06 -7.23 0.83
CA SER A 243 3.79 -8.51 0.15
C SER A 243 2.83 -9.44 0.92
N LEU A 244 2.54 -9.13 2.19
CA LEU A 244 1.53 -9.81 3.00
C LEU A 244 0.26 -8.97 2.96
N THR A 245 -0.87 -9.61 2.70
CA THR A 245 -2.18 -8.93 2.68
C THR A 245 -3.14 -9.65 3.60
N ALA A 246 -4.10 -8.93 4.17
CA ALA A 246 -5.18 -9.56 4.91
C ALA A 246 -6.53 -8.93 4.56
N THR A 247 -7.56 -9.75 4.59
CA THR A 247 -8.93 -9.35 4.25
C THR A 247 -9.94 -9.79 5.30
N GLN A 248 -10.95 -8.96 5.51
CA GLN A 248 -12.13 -9.27 6.29
C GLN A 248 -13.26 -9.66 5.34
N GLN A 249 -13.84 -10.84 5.56
CA GLN A 249 -14.99 -11.32 4.81
C GLN A 249 -15.82 -12.25 5.68
N ASN A 250 -17.15 -12.09 5.71
CA ASN A 250 -18.08 -12.99 6.42
C ASN A 250 -17.64 -13.29 7.88
N GLN A 251 -17.32 -12.25 8.65
CA GLN A 251 -16.80 -12.35 10.03
C GLN A 251 -15.49 -13.15 10.16
N SER A 252 -14.72 -13.31 9.10
CA SER A 252 -13.44 -14.02 9.12
C SER A 252 -12.32 -13.11 8.66
N LEU A 253 -11.14 -13.29 9.26
CA LEU A 253 -9.90 -12.67 8.82
C LEU A 253 -9.07 -13.70 8.05
N SER A 254 -8.66 -13.37 6.83
CA SER A 254 -7.79 -14.22 6.02
C SER A 254 -6.48 -13.52 5.78
N LEU A 255 -5.36 -14.12 6.22
CA LEU A 255 -4.01 -13.69 5.94
C LEU A 255 -3.53 -14.39 4.66
N ARG A 256 -3.33 -13.62 3.60
CA ARG A 256 -2.87 -14.13 2.33
C ARG A 256 -1.35 -14.10 2.25
N LEU A 257 -0.74 -15.23 1.90
CA LEU A 257 0.71 -15.39 1.85
C LEU A 257 1.15 -16.10 0.57
N THR A 258 2.17 -15.57 -0.09
CA THR A 258 3.07 -16.34 -0.96
C THR A 258 4.13 -17.07 -0.13
N GLU A 259 4.84 -18.02 -0.74
CA GLU A 259 5.97 -18.70 -0.08
C GLU A 259 7.03 -17.70 0.43
N LYS A 260 7.34 -16.68 -0.39
CA LYS A 260 8.34 -15.66 -0.07
C LYS A 260 7.92 -14.81 1.12
N SER A 261 6.65 -14.38 1.16
CA SER A 261 6.11 -13.62 2.28
C SER A 261 6.01 -14.44 3.57
N ALA A 262 5.73 -15.74 3.47
CA ALA A 262 5.73 -16.62 4.64
C ALA A 262 7.15 -16.81 5.20
N ALA A 263 8.15 -16.99 4.33
CA ALA A 263 9.55 -17.05 4.74
C ALA A 263 9.98 -15.75 5.45
N LEU A 264 9.62 -14.59 4.89
CA LEU A 264 9.88 -13.29 5.53
C LEU A 264 9.23 -13.20 6.92
N LEU A 265 7.97 -13.61 7.06
CA LEU A 265 7.28 -13.60 8.35
C LEU A 265 7.95 -14.53 9.36
N LEU A 266 8.39 -15.71 8.93
CA LEU A 266 9.10 -16.64 9.80
C LEU A 266 10.43 -16.08 10.30
N GLU A 267 11.21 -15.40 9.45
CA GLU A 267 12.45 -14.74 9.87
C GLU A 267 12.17 -13.64 10.90
N LEU A 268 11.18 -12.77 10.64
CA LEU A 268 10.77 -11.72 11.58
C LEU A 268 10.35 -12.29 12.95
N LEU A 269 9.61 -13.41 12.94
CA LEU A 269 9.18 -14.08 14.17
C LEU A 269 10.32 -14.78 14.91
N LYS A 270 11.43 -15.13 14.25
CA LYS A 270 12.62 -15.72 14.91
C LYS A 270 13.45 -14.66 15.65
N GLU A 271 13.46 -13.42 15.16
CA GLU A 271 14.24 -12.32 15.74
C GLU A 271 13.61 -11.72 17.00
N LEU A 272 12.34 -12.04 17.26
CA LEU A 272 11.58 -11.52 18.39
C LEU A 272 11.50 -12.54 19.54
N PRO A 273 11.43 -12.07 20.81
CA PRO A 273 11.08 -12.94 21.93
C PRO A 273 9.74 -13.66 21.71
N GLU A 274 9.62 -14.88 22.24
CA GLU A 274 8.51 -15.82 21.93
C GLU A 274 7.10 -15.23 22.12
N ASP A 275 6.92 -14.36 23.14
CA ASP A 275 5.64 -13.73 23.49
C ASP A 275 5.55 -12.25 23.05
N SER A 276 6.46 -11.78 22.19
CA SER A 276 6.44 -10.37 21.74
C SER A 276 5.39 -10.09 20.68
N ALA A 277 4.74 -8.94 20.82
CA ALA A 277 3.82 -8.45 19.79
C ALA A 277 4.59 -8.00 18.54
N LEU A 278 4.10 -8.38 17.36
CA LEU A 278 4.61 -7.95 16.06
C LEU A 278 3.49 -7.32 15.24
N ARG A 279 3.66 -6.06 14.85
CA ARG A 279 2.81 -5.38 13.88
C ARG A 279 3.38 -5.48 12.48
N LEU A 280 2.57 -6.04 11.60
CA LEU A 280 2.79 -6.15 10.17
C LEU A 280 2.08 -4.98 9.48
N ALA A 281 2.83 -4.15 8.77
CA ALA A 281 2.25 -3.19 7.84
C ALA A 281 1.96 -3.92 6.52
N LEU A 282 0.68 -4.10 6.21
CA LEU A 282 0.22 -4.98 5.14
C LEU A 282 0.10 -4.22 3.81
N GLY A 283 0.06 -4.96 2.71
CA GLY A 283 -0.38 -4.48 1.41
C GLY A 283 -1.90 -4.50 1.25
N VAL A 284 -2.38 -3.87 0.18
CA VAL A 284 -3.78 -3.99 -0.24
C VAL A 284 -3.94 -5.33 -0.95
N ASP A 285 -4.86 -6.18 -0.48
CA ASP A 285 -5.13 -7.45 -1.14
C ASP A 285 -5.73 -7.15 -2.53
N PRO A 286 -5.14 -7.68 -3.60
CA PRO A 286 -5.69 -7.45 -4.94
C PRO A 286 -7.17 -7.84 -4.99
N ARG A 287 -7.60 -8.90 -4.31
CA ARG A 287 -8.99 -9.41 -4.38
C ARG A 287 -9.99 -8.58 -3.57
N ALA A 288 -9.54 -7.56 -2.85
CA ALA A 288 -10.41 -6.72 -2.05
C ALA A 288 -11.19 -5.73 -2.93
N ASP A 289 -12.46 -5.54 -2.61
CA ASP A 289 -13.33 -4.54 -3.22
C ASP A 289 -13.60 -3.35 -2.29
N ALA A 290 -12.86 -3.27 -1.18
CA ALA A 290 -12.83 -2.14 -0.26
C ALA A 290 -11.54 -2.14 0.58
N LEU A 291 -11.20 -0.98 1.13
CA LEU A 291 -10.03 -0.77 1.99
C LEU A 291 -10.44 0.07 3.20
N LEU A 292 -10.06 -0.37 4.39
CA LEU A 292 -10.24 0.43 5.60
C LEU A 292 -9.35 1.68 5.57
N VAL A 293 -9.90 2.78 6.05
CA VAL A 293 -9.22 4.07 6.12
C VAL A 293 -9.13 4.49 7.59
N TRP A 294 -7.93 4.85 8.01
CA TRP A 294 -7.71 5.44 9.32
C TRP A 294 -8.27 6.86 9.33
N GLU A 295 -9.09 7.20 10.33
CA GLU A 295 -9.59 8.56 10.56
C GLU A 295 -9.21 8.98 11.97
N SER A 296 -8.88 10.26 12.14
CA SER A 296 -8.72 10.84 13.48
C SER A 296 -10.07 10.85 14.20
N LYS A 297 -10.04 10.83 15.53
CA LYS A 297 -11.27 10.93 16.35
C LYS A 297 -12.07 12.19 16.03
N ALA A 298 -11.39 13.27 15.63
CA ALA A 298 -12.02 14.52 15.22
C ALA A 298 -12.87 14.36 13.94
N ASN A 299 -12.48 13.46 13.04
CA ASN A 299 -13.16 13.22 11.76
C ASN A 299 -14.21 12.10 11.83
N GLY A 300 -14.37 11.44 12.98
CA GLY A 300 -15.38 10.41 13.23
C GLY A 300 -14.81 8.99 13.36
N ASN A 301 -15.66 7.99 13.15
CA ASN A 301 -15.24 6.58 13.20
C ASN A 301 -14.60 6.14 11.86
N ASN A 302 -13.89 5.01 11.90
CA ASN A 302 -13.25 4.34 10.76
C ASN A 302 -14.12 4.39 9.50
N SER A 303 -13.52 4.83 8.41
CA SER A 303 -14.18 4.89 7.10
C SER A 303 -13.66 3.78 6.19
N ILE A 304 -14.34 3.58 5.07
CA ILE A 304 -13.93 2.67 4.01
C ILE A 304 -13.90 3.44 2.69
N ILE A 305 -12.97 3.07 1.81
CA ILE A 305 -13.04 3.42 0.39
C ILE A 305 -13.26 2.16 -0.43
N ALA A 306 -14.00 2.30 -1.52
CA ALA A 306 -14.35 1.22 -2.42
C ALA A 306 -14.51 1.80 -3.83
N PRO A 307 -14.25 1.01 -4.89
CA PRO A 307 -14.56 1.44 -6.24
C PRO A 307 -16.08 1.63 -6.41
N GLU A 308 -16.47 2.47 -7.37
CA GLU A 308 -17.88 2.71 -7.67
C GLU A 308 -18.61 1.38 -8.00
N GLY A 309 -19.81 1.20 -7.46
CA GLY A 309 -20.59 -0.03 -7.64
C GLY A 309 -20.12 -1.23 -6.82
N SER A 310 -19.08 -1.08 -5.99
CA SER A 310 -18.64 -2.13 -5.07
C SER A 310 -19.73 -2.55 -4.09
N LYS A 311 -19.76 -3.85 -3.77
CA LYS A 311 -20.63 -4.43 -2.73
C LYS A 311 -19.96 -4.48 -1.36
N VAL A 312 -18.69 -4.08 -1.27
CA VAL A 312 -17.91 -4.07 -0.02
C VAL A 312 -17.93 -5.46 0.63
N LYS A 313 -17.66 -6.49 -0.17
CA LYS A 313 -17.73 -7.89 0.28
C LYS A 313 -16.43 -8.34 0.96
N THR A 314 -15.30 -7.86 0.46
CA THR A 314 -13.96 -8.27 0.88
C THR A 314 -13.15 -7.02 1.16
N ILE A 315 -12.93 -6.74 2.45
CA ILE A 315 -12.31 -5.49 2.89
C ILE A 315 -10.86 -5.74 3.26
N SER A 316 -9.91 -5.07 2.61
CA SER A 316 -8.51 -5.08 3.06
C SER A 316 -8.30 -4.27 4.33
N VAL A 317 -7.45 -4.81 5.20
CA VAL A 317 -6.91 -4.12 6.38
C VAL A 317 -5.49 -3.61 6.08
N THR A 318 -5.08 -2.51 6.70
CA THR A 318 -3.77 -1.88 6.46
C THR A 318 -2.67 -2.42 7.37
N PHE A 319 -3.04 -2.99 8.52
CA PHE A 319 -2.10 -3.63 9.43
C PHE A 319 -2.70 -4.84 10.15
N LEU A 320 -1.82 -5.72 10.61
CA LEU A 320 -2.12 -6.83 11.50
C LEU A 320 -1.14 -6.82 12.66
N ALA A 321 -1.62 -6.72 13.89
CA ALA A 321 -0.82 -6.96 15.08
C ALA A 321 -1.01 -8.41 15.54
N LEU A 322 0.06 -9.18 15.60
CA LEU A 322 0.08 -10.53 16.18
C LEU A 322 0.51 -10.43 17.65
N LEU A 323 -0.32 -10.92 18.57
CA LEU A 323 -0.08 -10.89 20.01
C LEU A 323 -0.08 -12.33 20.54
N PRO A 324 1.09 -12.99 20.59
CA PRO A 324 1.21 -14.36 21.06
C PRO A 324 1.17 -14.47 22.60
N GLY A 325 0.82 -15.68 23.09
CA GLY A 325 0.87 -16.01 24.52
C GLY A 325 -0.34 -15.52 25.33
N LEU A 326 -1.43 -15.11 24.68
CA LEU A 326 -2.61 -14.57 25.35
C LEU A 326 -3.55 -15.70 25.83
N PRO A 327 -4.36 -15.51 26.90
CA PRO A 327 -5.17 -16.60 27.47
C PRO A 327 -6.29 -17.14 26.58
N LYS A 328 -6.66 -16.41 25.52
CA LYS A 328 -7.71 -16.80 24.58
C LYS A 328 -7.42 -16.27 23.18
N ASN A 329 -7.97 -16.95 22.18
CA ASN A 329 -7.96 -16.49 20.80
C ASN A 329 -9.03 -15.43 20.59
N GLU A 330 -8.62 -14.24 20.17
CA GLU A 330 -9.52 -13.12 19.94
C GLU A 330 -8.94 -12.21 18.86
N ILE A 331 -9.76 -11.89 17.87
CA ILE A 331 -9.52 -10.78 16.96
C ILE A 331 -10.25 -9.55 17.48
N LEU A 332 -9.49 -8.47 17.59
CA LEU A 332 -9.99 -7.12 17.84
C LEU A 332 -9.81 -6.30 16.56
N THR A 333 -10.88 -5.65 16.12
CA THR A 333 -10.84 -4.68 15.01
C THR A 333 -10.68 -3.27 15.58
N GLY A 334 -9.75 -2.50 15.06
CA GLY A 334 -9.49 -1.14 15.52
C GLY A 334 -8.90 -0.29 14.39
N ASN A 335 -9.40 0.93 14.25
CA ASN A 335 -9.03 1.83 13.17
C ASN A 335 -9.13 1.14 11.78
N ASP A 336 -8.01 1.03 11.08
CA ASP A 336 -7.88 0.43 9.76
C ASP A 336 -7.18 -0.94 9.76
N GLY A 337 -7.11 -1.60 10.93
CA GLY A 337 -6.45 -2.90 11.06
C GLY A 337 -7.04 -3.81 12.12
N CYS A 338 -6.30 -4.88 12.41
CA CYS A 338 -6.69 -5.92 13.36
C CYS A 338 -5.56 -6.23 14.34
N ALA A 339 -5.90 -6.57 15.58
CA ALA A 339 -5.02 -7.31 16.48
C ALA A 339 -5.54 -8.73 16.65
N VAL A 340 -4.66 -9.70 16.51
CA VAL A 340 -4.92 -11.13 16.73
C VAL A 340 -4.22 -11.52 18.02
N MET A 341 -5.01 -11.71 19.05
CA MET A 341 -4.58 -12.35 20.29
C MET A 341 -4.67 -13.86 20.08
N ILE A 342 -3.58 -14.57 20.35
CA ILE A 342 -3.46 -16.00 20.09
C ILE A 342 -2.82 -16.70 21.28
N THR A 343 -3.34 -17.88 21.63
CA THR A 343 -2.76 -18.71 22.69
C THR A 343 -1.37 -19.20 22.31
N LYS A 344 -0.56 -19.61 23.30
CA LYS A 344 0.78 -20.16 23.05
C LYS A 344 0.72 -21.38 22.11
N ASP A 345 -0.20 -22.30 22.35
CA ASP A 345 -0.34 -23.53 21.57
C ASP A 345 -0.81 -23.25 20.14
N ASP A 346 -1.78 -22.35 19.96
CA ASP A 346 -2.27 -21.99 18.62
C ASP A 346 -1.25 -21.16 17.84
N PHE A 347 -0.41 -20.38 18.52
CA PHE A 347 0.69 -19.68 17.87
C PHE A 347 1.77 -20.65 17.39
N ALA A 348 2.09 -21.70 18.15
CA ALA A 348 2.97 -22.77 17.70
C ALA A 348 2.40 -23.49 16.46
N ARG A 349 1.09 -23.75 16.43
CA ARG A 349 0.39 -24.30 15.25
C ARG A 349 0.45 -23.35 14.05
N PHE A 350 0.26 -22.05 14.27
CA PHE A 350 0.38 -21.03 13.23
C PHE A 350 1.79 -21.01 12.62
N ARG A 351 2.84 -21.01 13.46
CA ARG A 351 4.24 -21.09 13.00
C ARG A 351 4.51 -22.38 12.22
N THR A 352 3.97 -23.50 12.68
CA THR A 352 4.09 -24.79 11.97
C THR A 352 3.45 -24.70 10.59
N ALA A 353 2.24 -24.16 10.48
CA ALA A 353 1.57 -23.99 9.20
C ALA A 353 2.33 -23.08 8.23
N LEU A 354 2.98 -22.02 8.73
CA LEU A 354 3.87 -21.18 7.93
C LEU A 354 5.10 -21.96 7.41
N MET A 355 5.73 -22.78 8.25
CA MET A 355 6.91 -23.57 7.88
C MET A 355 6.57 -24.67 6.86
N GLU A 356 5.45 -25.37 7.07
CA GLU A 356 5.02 -26.50 6.25
C GLU A 356 4.20 -26.09 5.02
N LYS A 357 3.90 -24.80 4.88
CA LYS A 357 3.02 -24.25 3.83
C LYS A 357 1.64 -24.92 3.82
N SER A 358 1.12 -25.24 5.00
CA SER A 358 -0.10 -26.01 5.16
C SER A 358 -1.33 -25.11 5.36
N ALA A 359 -2.52 -25.68 5.17
CA ALA A 359 -3.75 -24.99 5.54
C ALA A 359 -3.76 -24.67 7.05
N PHE A 360 -4.28 -23.49 7.39
CA PHE A 360 -4.47 -23.06 8.77
C PHE A 360 -5.84 -22.41 8.93
N SER A 361 -6.57 -22.84 9.94
CA SER A 361 -7.82 -22.21 10.38
C SER A 361 -7.90 -22.29 11.89
N LEU A 362 -8.25 -21.15 12.50
CA LEU A 362 -8.36 -20.99 13.93
C LEU A 362 -9.69 -20.32 14.26
N PRO A 363 -10.62 -21.02 14.93
CA PRO A 363 -11.81 -20.37 15.47
C PRO A 363 -11.43 -19.41 16.61
N MET A 364 -12.12 -18.28 16.66
CA MET A 364 -11.96 -17.27 17.71
C MET A 364 -13.02 -17.45 18.79
N SER A 365 -12.79 -16.87 19.96
CA SER A 365 -13.79 -16.82 21.04
C SER A 365 -15.09 -16.13 20.60
N ASP A 366 -16.20 -16.48 21.24
CA ASP A 366 -17.54 -15.96 20.91
C ASP A 366 -17.63 -14.43 20.99
N ASP A 367 -16.90 -13.81 21.92
CA ASP A 367 -16.86 -12.36 22.10
C ASP A 367 -16.00 -11.63 21.05
N SER A 368 -15.26 -12.37 20.21
CA SER A 368 -14.37 -11.79 19.22
C SER A 368 -15.12 -11.05 18.11
N ALA A 369 -14.52 -9.96 17.63
CA ALA A 369 -15.06 -9.16 16.52
C ALA A 369 -15.14 -9.95 15.21
N LEU A 370 -14.19 -10.86 14.98
CA LEU A 370 -14.19 -11.80 13.86
C LEU A 370 -14.09 -13.23 14.42
N LYS A 371 -14.82 -14.16 13.83
CA LYS A 371 -15.03 -15.54 14.32
C LYS A 371 -13.94 -16.51 13.90
N SER A 372 -13.10 -16.16 12.94
CA SER A 372 -11.99 -17.03 12.55
C SER A 372 -10.80 -16.26 11.98
N LEU A 373 -9.61 -16.86 12.11
CA LEU A 373 -8.41 -16.53 11.35
C LEU A 373 -8.07 -17.71 10.42
N SER A 374 -7.65 -17.41 9.21
CA SER A 374 -7.13 -18.42 8.27
C SER A 374 -5.88 -17.93 7.55
N ILE A 375 -5.06 -18.87 7.08
CA ILE A 375 -4.02 -18.61 6.08
C ILE A 375 -4.55 -19.03 4.72
N ASP A 376 -4.39 -18.14 3.74
CA ASP A 376 -4.71 -18.38 2.36
C ASP A 376 -3.44 -18.30 1.50
N TRP A 377 -3.04 -19.43 0.92
CA TRP A 377 -1.81 -19.53 0.15
C TRP A 377 -2.03 -19.05 -1.28
N ALA A 378 -1.39 -17.94 -1.62
CA ALA A 378 -1.30 -17.46 -2.99
C ALA A 378 -0.32 -18.34 -3.76
N ILE A 379 -0.87 -19.10 -4.72
CA ILE A 379 -0.14 -19.95 -5.67
C ILE A 379 0.59 -19.09 -6.68
#